data_AF-A0A0A1GXX7-F1
#
_entry.id   AF-A0A0A1GXX7-F1
#
_cell.length_a   1.000
_cell.length_b   1.000
_cell.length_c   1.000
_cell.angle_alpha   90.00
_cell.angle_beta   90.00
_cell.angle_gamma   90.00
#
_symmetry.space_group_name_H-M   'P 1'
#
loop_
_entity.id
_entity.type
_entity.pdbx_description
1 polymer ?
#
loop_
_entity_poly.entity_id
_entity_poly.type
_entity_poly.pdbx_seq_one_letter_code
_entity_poly.pdbx_strand_id
1 'polypeptide(L)'
;MFILADFIDSLNNLDSLFDLEEQVIRCLREMFQEIVSKYLIQLDETLVSQIPSDHAFINRQPRTINFMFGAVSFERRCYRKTDGTNYFPLDTHLKLVSRKRFSPYFKSVVSKIGQMTTMRNTADMINLASQTDISAWAVDKIVREMADIVAVEEETLDKKIVHRKKVDNLVIEGDAFEARERVKQRVSVHHYRVYESTNAGPVNKREFVETNHLKARKQVCDYLEVHYKLSEMVVFLASDAGPGYDPISMRELVPGAKKVEYVIDRYHFIRKFEQTIGLQNPLSRKATAAIRGHNLNQLEAILDTFESQITTGKDSEKLIKLRHYLSRNWKYIKRPKDRGYKYMGKLGSVESSHIAFTYRLKKQGKSWSKEGLQAMLVLILARVNRHLNQDLSSGLRRLRELKIEVSLEPIKSIRFTDLNRKTRSHHIGVKIGNITVDSSTSSPIGAMAKAYSR
;
A
#
# COMPACT_ATOMS: atom_id res chain seq x y z
N MET A 1 2.26 25.71 26.37
CA MET A 1 3.39 26.50 26.87
C MET A 1 4.22 25.59 27.73
N PHE A 2 5.25 24.99 27.13
CA PHE A 2 6.10 24.00 27.80
C PHE A 2 7.30 24.70 28.44
N ILE A 3 7.37 24.73 29.77
CA ILE A 3 8.54 25.23 30.51
C ILE A 3 9.43 24.02 30.83
N LEU A 4 10.75 24.12 30.61
CA LEU A 4 11.69 23.05 31.00
C LEU A 4 11.60 22.68 32.49
N ALA A 5 11.30 23.68 33.33
CA ALA A 5 10.99 23.46 34.74
C ALA A 5 9.75 22.58 34.90
N ASP A 6 8.63 22.89 34.25
CA ASP A 6 7.41 22.06 34.28
C ASP A 6 7.69 20.63 33.76
N PHE A 7 8.56 20.48 32.75
CA PHE A 7 9.01 19.17 32.28
C PHE A 7 9.76 18.41 33.37
N ILE A 8 10.81 19.00 33.95
CA ILE A 8 11.63 18.37 35.00
C ILE A 8 10.76 18.06 36.23
N ASP A 9 9.90 18.99 36.64
CA ASP A 9 8.96 18.81 37.74
C ASP A 9 8.00 17.65 37.49
N SER A 10 7.56 17.48 36.25
CA SER A 10 6.71 16.35 35.87
C SER A 10 7.40 14.99 35.95
N LEU A 11 8.74 14.96 36.07
CA LEU A 11 9.52 13.73 36.26
C LEU A 11 9.77 13.39 37.73
N ASN A 12 9.49 14.31 38.67
CA ASN A 12 9.88 14.15 40.07
C ASN A 12 9.06 13.13 40.87
N ASN A 13 7.94 12.62 40.34
CA ASN A 13 7.02 11.71 41.03
C ASN A 13 6.62 10.50 40.16
N LEU A 14 7.60 9.80 39.59
CA LEU A 14 7.36 8.64 38.73
C LEU A 14 7.85 7.36 39.43
N ASP A 15 7.00 6.34 39.48
CA ASP A 15 7.22 5.12 40.26
C ASP A 15 8.00 4.04 39.49
N SER A 16 8.18 4.22 38.18
CA SER A 16 8.86 3.24 37.33
C SER A 16 9.52 3.85 36.10
N LEU A 17 10.43 3.07 35.48
CA LEU A 17 10.99 3.41 34.18
C LEU A 17 9.92 3.50 33.08
N PHE A 18 8.84 2.73 33.20
CA PHE A 18 7.70 2.79 32.29
C PHE A 18 7.02 4.16 32.35
N ASP A 19 6.72 4.65 33.57
CA ASP A 19 6.10 5.97 33.77
C ASP A 19 7.03 7.10 33.30
N LEU A 20 8.35 6.95 33.51
CA LEU A 20 9.36 7.86 32.98
C LEU A 20 9.30 7.95 31.45
N GLU A 21 9.30 6.82 30.75
CA GLU A 21 9.27 6.80 29.29
C GLU A 21 7.97 7.40 28.74
N GLU A 22 6.82 7.03 29.31
CA GLU A 22 5.52 7.56 28.89
C GLU A 22 5.45 9.08 29.07
N GLN A 23 5.88 9.58 30.22
CA GLN A 23 5.92 11.00 30.53
C GLN A 23 6.85 11.75 29.57
N VAL A 24 8.07 11.25 29.35
CA VAL A 24 9.04 11.87 28.44
C VAL A 24 8.51 11.93 27.01
N ILE A 25 7.94 10.84 26.50
CA ILE A 25 7.37 10.80 25.15
C ILE A 25 6.23 11.82 25.00
N ARG A 26 5.34 11.91 25.99
CA ARG A 26 4.23 12.88 25.98
C ARG A 26 4.77 14.32 25.92
N CYS A 27 5.69 14.66 26.83
CA CYS A 27 6.29 15.98 26.93
C CYS A 27 7.04 16.40 25.66
N LEU A 28 7.85 15.49 25.09
CA LEU A 28 8.56 15.74 23.84
C LEU A 28 7.59 16.07 22.71
N ARG A 29 6.50 15.32 22.56
CA ARG A 29 5.49 15.56 21.51
C ARG A 29 4.82 16.91 21.65
N GLU A 30 4.35 17.25 22.85
CA GLU A 30 3.69 18.54 23.13
C GLU A 30 4.63 19.71 22.83
N MET A 31 5.89 19.61 23.26
CA MET A 31 6.92 20.61 22.97
C MET A 31 7.17 20.75 21.47
N PHE A 32 7.34 19.64 20.73
CA PHE A 32 7.54 19.68 19.28
C PHE A 32 6.33 20.27 18.55
N GLN A 33 5.11 19.96 18.98
CA GLN A 33 3.89 20.53 18.39
C GLN A 33 3.82 22.05 18.59
N GLU A 34 4.19 22.55 19.78
CA GLU A 34 4.23 24.00 20.05
C GLU A 34 5.33 24.70 19.24
N ILE A 35 6.53 24.12 19.16
CA ILE A 35 7.64 24.66 18.36
C ILE A 35 7.23 24.78 16.90
N VAL A 36 6.64 23.73 16.32
CA VAL A 36 6.21 23.74 14.91
C VAL A 36 5.06 24.72 14.72
N SER A 37 4.11 24.82 15.65
CA SER A 37 3.04 25.82 15.59
C SER A 37 3.58 27.25 15.51
N LYS A 38 4.53 27.61 16.41
CA LYS A 38 5.18 28.92 16.41
C LYS A 38 5.96 29.19 15.14
N TYR A 39 6.71 28.18 14.65
CA TYR A 39 7.41 28.27 13.37
C TYR A 39 6.45 28.58 12.21
N LEU A 40 5.30 27.88 12.14
CA LEU A 40 4.32 28.10 11.07
C LEU A 40 3.70 29.51 11.13
N ILE A 41 3.44 30.04 12.33
CA ILE A 41 2.94 31.41 12.52
C ILE A 41 4.00 32.43 12.07
N GLN A 42 5.27 32.23 12.43
CA GLN A 42 6.37 33.10 12.00
C GLN A 42 6.58 33.03 10.49
N LEU A 43 6.49 31.84 9.89
CA LEU A 43 6.56 31.68 8.45
C LEU A 43 5.42 32.45 7.75
N ASP A 44 4.18 32.38 8.25
CA ASP A 44 3.07 33.19 7.73
C ASP A 44 3.34 34.70 7.79
N GLU A 45 4.05 35.18 8.82
CA GLU A 45 4.45 36.59 8.95
C GLU A 45 5.45 37.03 7.88
N THR A 46 6.43 36.19 7.56
CA THR A 46 7.42 36.49 6.50
C THR A 46 6.80 36.55 5.10
N LEU A 47 5.65 35.92 4.88
CA LEU A 47 4.99 35.88 3.57
C LEU A 47 4.17 37.13 3.26
N VAL A 48 3.97 38.04 4.23
CA VAL A 48 3.13 39.23 4.05
C VAL A 48 3.65 40.15 2.95
N SER A 49 4.98 40.29 2.82
CA SER A 49 5.62 41.10 1.79
C SER A 49 5.40 40.59 0.36
N GLN A 50 5.03 39.30 0.21
CA GLN A 50 4.83 38.64 -1.08
C GLN A 50 3.36 38.64 -1.53
N ILE A 51 2.47 39.25 -0.74
CA ILE A 51 1.03 39.24 -1.01
C ILE A 51 0.71 40.31 -2.06
N PRO A 52 0.00 39.98 -3.15
CA PRO A 52 -0.41 40.97 -4.14
C PRO A 52 -1.26 42.08 -3.52
N SER A 53 -1.03 43.33 -3.95
CA SER A 53 -1.66 44.52 -3.37
C SER A 53 -3.19 44.58 -3.54
N ASP A 54 -3.73 43.84 -4.50
CA ASP A 54 -5.16 43.73 -4.78
C ASP A 54 -5.89 42.71 -3.87
N HIS A 55 -5.16 42.02 -2.99
CA HIS A 55 -5.74 41.08 -2.03
C HIS A 55 -6.06 41.77 -0.70
N ALA A 56 -7.33 41.81 -0.32
CA ALA A 56 -7.77 42.47 0.91
C ALA A 56 -7.65 41.54 2.13
N PHE A 57 -7.02 41.98 3.21
CA PHE A 57 -6.96 41.21 4.46
C PHE A 57 -8.36 41.03 5.07
N ILE A 58 -8.71 39.81 5.47
CA ILE A 58 -9.98 39.49 6.13
C ILE A 58 -9.77 39.31 7.63
N ASN A 59 -9.07 38.23 8.00
CA ASN A 59 -8.84 37.82 9.38
C ASN A 59 -7.73 36.77 9.47
N ARG A 60 -7.42 36.32 10.69
CA ARG A 60 -6.68 35.09 10.93
C ARG A 60 -7.66 33.93 11.09
N GLN A 61 -7.32 32.78 10.53
CA GLN A 61 -8.14 31.57 10.62
C GLN A 61 -7.31 30.40 11.18
N PRO A 62 -7.87 29.64 12.15
CA PRO A 62 -7.18 28.49 12.70
C PRO A 62 -7.12 27.35 11.67
N ARG A 63 -6.08 26.52 11.79
CA ARG A 63 -5.97 25.23 11.09
C ARG A 63 -5.17 24.25 11.92
N THR A 64 -5.63 23.00 11.89
CA THR A 64 -4.97 21.87 12.52
C THR A 64 -4.53 20.88 11.45
N ILE A 65 -3.26 20.45 11.52
CA ILE A 65 -2.69 19.41 10.66
C ILE A 65 -2.11 18.31 11.55
N ASN A 66 -2.51 17.07 11.26
CA ASN A 66 -1.98 15.85 11.85
C ASN A 66 -0.68 15.46 11.14
N PHE A 67 0.40 15.48 11.92
CA PHE A 67 1.71 14.96 11.56
C PHE A 67 1.96 13.64 12.30
N MET A 68 3.04 12.93 11.92
CA MET A 68 3.40 11.69 12.62
C MET A 68 3.85 11.93 14.07
N PHE A 69 4.20 13.17 14.42
CA PHE A 69 4.53 13.60 15.78
C PHE A 69 3.35 14.26 16.51
N GLY A 70 2.14 14.16 15.94
CA GLY A 70 0.90 14.64 16.53
C GLY A 70 0.26 15.83 15.80
N ALA A 71 -0.83 16.34 16.36
CA ALA A 71 -1.63 17.40 15.77
C ALA A 71 -1.04 18.78 16.07
N VAL A 72 -0.79 19.58 15.05
CA VAL A 72 -0.32 20.96 15.20
C VAL A 72 -1.43 21.92 14.77
N SER A 73 -1.88 22.74 15.72
CA SER A 73 -2.83 23.83 15.50
C SER A 73 -2.10 25.16 15.42
N PHE A 74 -2.42 25.96 14.41
CA PHE A 74 -1.83 27.28 14.19
C PHE A 74 -2.85 28.22 13.54
N GLU A 75 -2.64 29.52 13.69
CA GLU A 75 -3.40 30.54 12.97
C GLU A 75 -2.62 31.02 11.76
N ARG A 76 -3.34 31.33 10.68
CA ARG A 76 -2.76 31.88 9.45
C ARG A 76 -3.64 32.96 8.88
N ARG A 77 -3.08 33.89 8.12
CA ARG A 77 -3.85 34.98 7.52
C ARG A 77 -4.73 34.48 6.37
N CYS A 78 -5.91 35.10 6.25
CA CYS A 78 -6.85 34.91 5.17
C CYS A 78 -7.07 36.23 4.45
N TYR A 79 -6.91 36.21 3.13
CA TYR A 79 -7.13 37.36 2.26
C TYR A 79 -8.27 37.06 1.28
N ARG A 80 -8.98 38.10 0.85
CA ARG A 80 -9.96 38.05 -0.23
C ARG A 80 -9.26 38.43 -1.53
N LYS A 81 -9.33 37.56 -2.53
CA LYS A 81 -8.92 37.87 -3.90
C LYS A 81 -9.96 38.76 -4.59
N THR A 82 -9.55 39.40 -5.69
CA THR A 82 -10.43 40.16 -6.59
C THR A 82 -11.57 39.32 -7.17
N ASP A 83 -11.34 38.02 -7.41
CA ASP A 83 -12.35 37.06 -7.87
C ASP A 83 -13.34 36.59 -6.77
N GLY A 84 -13.20 37.12 -5.55
CA GLY A 84 -14.05 36.77 -4.41
C GLY A 84 -13.64 35.50 -3.67
N THR A 85 -12.60 34.78 -4.08
CA THR A 85 -12.12 33.58 -3.39
C THR A 85 -11.19 33.91 -2.22
N ASN A 86 -11.06 32.97 -1.26
CA ASN A 86 -10.15 33.11 -0.13
C ASN A 86 -8.75 32.64 -0.50
N TYR A 87 -7.75 33.46 -0.18
CA TYR A 87 -6.33 33.18 -0.33
C TYR A 87 -5.67 33.02 1.04
N PHE A 88 -4.90 31.94 1.18
CA PHE A 88 -4.12 31.62 2.37
C PHE A 88 -2.64 31.55 1.96
N PRO A 89 -1.82 32.58 2.26
CA PRO A 89 -0.42 32.64 1.83
C PRO A 89 0.38 31.42 2.30
N LEU A 90 0.32 31.11 3.60
CA LEU A 90 1.01 29.96 4.18
C LEU A 90 0.57 28.63 3.57
N ASP A 91 -0.73 28.43 3.32
CA ASP A 91 -1.23 27.20 2.69
C ASP A 91 -0.72 27.07 1.25
N THR A 92 -0.58 28.18 0.54
CA THR A 92 -0.07 28.21 -0.84
C THR A 92 1.43 27.90 -0.85
N HIS A 93 2.19 28.55 0.03
CA HIS A 93 3.64 28.35 0.18
C HIS A 93 3.98 26.90 0.56
N LEU A 94 3.33 26.38 1.62
CA LEU A 94 3.49 24.99 2.05
C LEU A 94 2.71 23.99 1.20
N LYS A 95 2.00 24.48 0.19
CA LYS A 95 1.33 23.63 -0.78
C LYS A 95 0.37 22.67 -0.08
N LEU A 96 -0.42 23.18 0.85
CA LEU A 96 -1.43 22.46 1.61
C LEU A 96 -2.73 22.34 0.80
N VAL A 97 -3.36 21.16 0.85
CA VAL A 97 -4.65 20.94 0.18
C VAL A 97 -5.77 21.49 1.09
N SER A 98 -6.72 22.23 0.51
CA SER A 98 -7.85 22.80 1.25
C SER A 98 -8.63 21.71 2.01
N ARG A 99 -9.03 22.01 3.25
CA ARG A 99 -9.80 21.14 4.17
C ARG A 99 -9.15 19.79 4.53
N LYS A 100 -7.96 19.46 4.01
CA LYS A 100 -7.24 18.24 4.37
C LYS A 100 -6.48 18.46 5.69
N ARG A 101 -6.66 17.52 6.61
CA ARG A 101 -6.11 17.55 7.96
C ARG A 101 -4.86 16.69 8.15
N PHE A 102 -4.48 15.87 7.17
CA PHE A 102 -3.29 15.00 7.28
C PHE A 102 -2.17 15.54 6.39
N SER A 103 -0.97 15.62 6.97
CA SER A 103 0.24 16.00 6.22
C SER A 103 0.59 14.97 5.13
N PRO A 104 1.28 15.36 4.04
CA PRO A 104 1.70 14.43 2.99
C PRO A 104 2.52 13.25 3.53
N TYR A 105 3.46 13.52 4.44
CA TYR A 105 4.30 12.47 5.03
C TYR A 105 3.47 11.48 5.85
N PHE A 106 2.52 11.98 6.66
CA PHE A 106 1.59 11.13 7.42
C PHE A 106 0.83 10.17 6.49
N LYS A 107 0.29 10.67 5.38
CA LYS A 107 -0.40 9.82 4.38
C LYS A 107 0.53 8.76 3.79
N SER A 108 1.79 9.10 3.55
CA SER A 108 2.79 8.14 3.06
C SER A 108 3.04 7.01 4.07
N VAL A 109 3.10 7.32 5.37
CA VAL A 109 3.30 6.30 6.41
C VAL A 109 2.06 5.40 6.53
N VAL A 110 0.87 6.01 6.58
CA VAL A 110 -0.41 5.28 6.64
C VAL A 110 -0.55 4.31 5.46
N SER A 111 -0.22 4.72 4.23
CA SER A 111 -0.32 3.83 3.06
C SER A 111 0.71 2.69 3.09
N LYS A 112 1.95 2.94 3.53
CA LYS A 112 2.98 1.91 3.70
C LYS A 112 2.56 0.83 4.69
N ILE A 113 1.92 1.19 5.80
CA ILE A 113 1.41 0.24 6.79
C ILE A 113 0.10 -0.41 6.29
N GLY A 114 -0.80 0.38 5.71
CA GLY A 114 -2.12 -0.05 5.23
C GLY A 114 -2.09 -1.15 4.17
N GLN A 115 -1.01 -1.25 3.40
CA GLN A 115 -0.82 -2.34 2.44
C GLN A 115 -0.39 -3.67 3.07
N MET A 116 0.06 -3.67 4.34
CA MET A 116 0.47 -4.88 5.06
C MET A 116 -0.62 -5.45 5.96
N THR A 117 -1.51 -4.60 6.47
CA THR A 117 -2.48 -4.98 7.51
C THR A 117 -3.87 -4.38 7.26
N THR A 118 -4.87 -4.74 8.08
CA THR A 118 -6.23 -4.24 7.93
C THR A 118 -6.33 -2.74 8.19
N MET A 119 -7.37 -2.07 7.69
CA MET A 119 -7.53 -0.62 7.91
C MET A 119 -7.74 -0.27 9.39
N ARG A 120 -8.35 -1.17 10.18
CA ARG A 120 -8.51 -1.00 11.62
C ARG A 120 -7.17 -1.11 12.33
N ASN A 121 -6.45 -2.21 12.12
CA ASN A 121 -5.13 -2.39 12.72
C ASN A 121 -4.15 -1.28 12.31
N THR A 122 -4.27 -0.77 11.07
CA THR A 122 -3.47 0.39 10.63
C THR A 122 -3.84 1.63 11.41
N ALA A 123 -5.13 1.91 11.60
CA ALA A 123 -5.58 3.02 12.44
C ALA A 123 -5.08 2.88 13.87
N ASP A 124 -5.21 1.69 14.48
CA ASP A 124 -4.74 1.41 15.84
C ASP A 124 -3.22 1.63 15.98
N MET A 125 -2.44 1.09 15.03
CA MET A 125 -0.97 1.26 14.99
C MET A 125 -0.57 2.73 14.84
N ILE A 126 -1.26 3.47 13.97
CA ILE A 126 -0.98 4.89 13.76
C ILE A 126 -1.38 5.70 15.00
N ASN A 127 -2.57 5.46 15.55
CA ASN A 127 -3.03 6.17 16.75
C ASN A 127 -2.10 5.92 17.94
N LEU A 128 -1.64 4.68 18.13
CA LEU A 128 -0.63 4.34 19.12
C LEU A 128 0.69 5.08 18.87
N ALA A 129 1.19 5.04 17.64
CA ALA A 129 2.49 5.62 17.31
C ALA A 129 2.50 7.14 17.31
N SER A 130 1.44 7.81 16.83
CA SER A 130 1.38 9.26 16.65
C SER A 130 0.47 10.01 17.62
N GLN A 131 -0.25 9.34 18.53
CA GLN A 131 -1.27 9.96 19.40
C GLN A 131 -2.23 10.86 18.61
N THR A 132 -2.65 10.34 17.45
CA THR A 132 -3.68 10.97 16.61
C THR A 132 -4.95 10.15 16.68
N ASP A 133 -6.06 10.70 16.18
CA ASP A 133 -7.35 9.99 16.08
C ASP A 133 -7.72 9.74 14.62
N ILE A 134 -6.96 8.90 13.92
CA ILE A 134 -7.34 8.46 12.57
C ILE A 134 -8.32 7.28 12.68
N SER A 135 -9.40 7.33 11.90
CA SER A 135 -10.35 6.22 11.77
C SER A 135 -9.95 5.26 10.65
N ALA A 136 -10.41 4.00 10.73
CA ALA A 136 -10.21 3.02 9.67
C ALA A 136 -10.75 3.48 8.30
N TRP A 137 -11.81 4.27 8.28
CA TRP A 137 -12.34 4.87 7.04
C TRP A 137 -11.41 5.93 6.46
N ALA A 138 -10.80 6.77 7.31
CA ALA A 138 -9.82 7.74 6.87
C ALA A 138 -8.54 7.06 6.35
N VAL A 139 -8.13 5.93 6.94
CA VAL A 139 -7.05 5.09 6.41
C VAL A 139 -7.39 4.59 5.00
N ASP A 140 -8.58 4.03 4.78
CA ASP A 140 -9.01 3.56 3.44
C ASP A 140 -8.95 4.69 2.40
N LYS A 141 -9.44 5.88 2.75
CA LYS A 141 -9.39 7.05 1.87
C LYS A 141 -7.96 7.47 1.54
N ILE A 142 -7.06 7.46 2.53
CA ILE A 142 -5.64 7.78 2.32
C ILE A 142 -4.99 6.73 1.42
N VAL A 143 -5.24 5.45 1.67
CA VAL A 143 -4.70 4.34 0.86
C VAL A 143 -5.07 4.51 -0.60
N ARG A 144 -6.33 4.84 -0.91
CA ARG A 144 -6.76 5.10 -2.29
C ARG A 144 -6.07 6.33 -2.89
N GLU A 145 -6.06 7.44 -2.15
CA GLU A 145 -5.39 8.68 -2.60
C GLU A 145 -3.90 8.44 -2.91
N MET A 146 -3.20 7.66 -2.07
CA MET A 146 -1.78 7.34 -2.28
C MET A 146 -1.56 6.33 -3.41
N ALA A 147 -2.50 5.40 -3.64
CA ALA A 147 -2.44 4.49 -4.76
C ALA A 147 -2.56 5.22 -6.11
N ASP A 148 -3.44 6.22 -6.20
CA ASP A 148 -3.57 7.05 -7.41
C ASP A 148 -2.26 7.77 -7.72
N ILE A 149 -1.58 8.30 -6.70
CA ILE A 149 -0.25 8.91 -6.86
C ILE A 149 0.77 7.89 -7.37
N VAL A 150 0.85 6.71 -6.74
CA VAL A 150 1.81 5.66 -7.14
C VAL A 150 1.56 5.20 -8.57
N ALA A 151 0.29 5.03 -8.98
CA ALA A 151 -0.06 4.62 -10.34
C ALA A 151 0.44 5.62 -11.39
N VAL A 152 0.28 6.93 -11.15
CA VAL A 152 0.79 7.99 -12.04
C VAL A 152 2.31 7.94 -12.14
N GLU A 153 3.01 7.73 -11.02
CA GLU A 153 4.47 7.70 -10.99
C GLU A 153 5.03 6.51 -11.77
N GLU A 154 4.41 5.33 -11.65
CA GLU A 154 4.77 4.12 -12.36
C GLU A 154 4.68 4.30 -13.89
N GLU A 155 3.59 4.92 -14.39
CA GLU A 155 3.43 5.23 -15.82
C GLU A 155 4.49 6.20 -16.38
N THR A 156 5.12 7.01 -15.52
CA THR A 156 6.19 7.94 -15.94
C THR A 156 7.58 7.30 -15.99
N LEU A 157 7.82 6.23 -15.21
CA LEU A 157 9.11 5.56 -15.12
C LEU A 157 9.41 4.70 -16.35
N ASP A 158 8.39 4.00 -16.88
CA ASP A 158 8.54 3.07 -18.00
C ASP A 158 8.86 3.77 -19.34
N LYS A 159 8.75 5.11 -19.42
CA LYS A 159 9.03 5.91 -20.63
C LYS A 159 10.51 6.27 -20.83
N LYS A 160 11.42 5.89 -19.93
CA LYS A 160 12.82 6.38 -19.90
C LYS A 160 13.90 5.39 -20.37
N ILE A 161 13.57 4.39 -21.19
CA ILE A 161 14.55 3.35 -21.55
C ILE A 161 15.02 3.50 -22.99
N VAL A 162 16.34 3.67 -23.13
CA VAL A 162 17.02 4.02 -24.38
C VAL A 162 17.62 2.79 -25.10
N HIS A 163 17.79 1.65 -24.40
CA HIS A 163 18.36 0.45 -25.03
C HIS A 163 17.70 -0.86 -24.55
N ARG A 164 17.18 -1.65 -25.51
CA ARG A 164 16.64 -2.99 -25.27
C ARG A 164 17.78 -3.99 -24.96
N LYS A 165 17.62 -4.80 -23.92
CA LYS A 165 18.59 -5.80 -23.48
C LYS A 165 18.38 -7.15 -24.19
N LYS A 166 19.47 -7.90 -24.37
CA LYS A 166 19.44 -9.34 -24.71
C LYS A 166 19.89 -10.15 -23.51
N VAL A 167 19.16 -11.22 -23.19
CA VAL A 167 19.56 -12.19 -22.15
C VAL A 167 19.41 -13.61 -22.65
N ASP A 168 20.14 -14.54 -22.03
CA ASP A 168 20.13 -15.95 -22.42
C ASP A 168 18.79 -16.63 -22.13
N ASN A 169 18.23 -16.38 -20.93
CA ASN A 169 17.02 -17.01 -20.44
C ASN A 169 16.07 -15.99 -19.80
N LEU A 170 15.13 -15.49 -20.59
CA LEU A 170 14.03 -14.67 -20.07
C LEU A 170 12.86 -15.59 -19.70
N VAL A 171 12.31 -15.42 -18.50
CA VAL A 171 11.20 -16.22 -18.01
C VAL A 171 10.00 -15.32 -17.73
N ILE A 172 8.84 -15.79 -18.17
CA ILE A 172 7.53 -15.19 -17.87
C ILE A 172 6.68 -16.27 -17.20
N GLU A 173 6.39 -16.07 -15.91
CA GLU A 173 5.45 -16.90 -15.15
C GLU A 173 4.09 -16.19 -15.12
N GLY A 174 3.01 -16.92 -15.40
CA GLY A 174 1.65 -16.40 -15.35
C GLY A 174 0.73 -17.30 -14.53
N ASP A 175 -0.04 -16.70 -13.63
CA ASP A 175 -1.04 -17.39 -12.82
C ASP A 175 -2.16 -16.40 -12.39
N ALA A 176 -3.20 -16.89 -11.72
CA ALA A 176 -4.26 -16.08 -11.16
C ALA A 176 -4.67 -16.54 -9.75
N PHE A 177 -5.13 -15.59 -8.94
CA PHE A 177 -5.74 -15.89 -7.66
C PHE A 177 -7.04 -15.12 -7.46
N GLU A 178 -7.99 -15.71 -6.73
CA GLU A 178 -9.28 -15.05 -6.46
C GLU A 178 -9.20 -14.10 -5.25
N ALA A 179 -9.84 -12.93 -5.35
CA ALA A 179 -10.13 -12.05 -4.22
C ALA A 179 -11.65 -11.91 -4.04
N ARG A 180 -12.11 -11.63 -2.82
CA ARG A 180 -13.53 -11.41 -2.53
C ARG A 180 -13.92 -9.96 -2.80
N GLU A 181 -14.74 -9.74 -3.80
CA GLU A 181 -15.35 -8.43 -4.08
C GLU A 181 -16.76 -8.38 -3.47
N ARG A 182 -17.18 -7.22 -2.94
CA ARG A 182 -18.50 -7.07 -2.29
C ARG A 182 -19.68 -7.36 -3.23
N VAL A 183 -19.55 -7.01 -4.51
CA VAL A 183 -20.63 -7.16 -5.51
C VAL A 183 -20.57 -8.51 -6.22
N LYS A 184 -19.41 -8.86 -6.79
CA LYS A 184 -19.24 -10.07 -7.62
C LYS A 184 -19.01 -11.36 -6.83
N GLN A 185 -18.93 -11.28 -5.50
CA GLN A 185 -18.48 -12.32 -4.56
C GLN A 185 -17.04 -12.81 -4.78
N ARG A 186 -16.57 -12.99 -6.01
CA ARG A 186 -15.20 -13.38 -6.37
C ARG A 186 -14.74 -12.67 -7.65
N VAL A 187 -13.50 -12.21 -7.64
CA VAL A 187 -12.83 -11.61 -8.81
C VAL A 187 -11.45 -12.22 -8.95
N SER A 188 -11.08 -12.60 -10.17
CA SER A 188 -9.73 -13.08 -10.48
C SER A 188 -8.76 -11.90 -10.53
N VAL A 189 -7.63 -12.06 -9.86
CA VAL A 189 -6.47 -11.18 -9.99
C VAL A 189 -5.41 -11.95 -10.78
N HIS A 190 -5.11 -11.46 -11.96
CA HIS A 190 -4.13 -12.01 -12.88
C HIS A 190 -2.75 -11.50 -12.50
N HIS A 191 -1.80 -12.41 -12.34
CA HIS A 191 -0.47 -12.13 -11.88
C HIS A 191 0.55 -12.66 -12.88
N TYR A 192 1.45 -11.79 -13.32
CA TYR A 192 2.57 -12.15 -14.17
C TYR A 192 3.87 -11.72 -13.54
N ARG A 193 4.90 -12.54 -13.75
CA ARG A 193 6.25 -12.25 -13.33
C ARG A 193 7.20 -12.41 -14.48
N VAL A 194 7.98 -11.38 -14.74
CA VAL A 194 9.07 -11.38 -15.72
C VAL A 194 10.39 -11.36 -14.97
N TYR A 195 11.32 -12.26 -15.31
CA TYR A 195 12.64 -12.28 -14.70
C TYR A 195 13.69 -12.95 -15.58
N GLU A 196 14.95 -12.64 -15.29
CA GLU A 196 16.10 -13.26 -15.93
C GLU A 196 16.55 -14.46 -15.10
N SER A 197 16.61 -15.64 -15.72
CA SER A 197 17.00 -16.88 -15.03
C SER A 197 18.51 -17.06 -15.08
N THR A 198 19.11 -17.32 -13.91
CA THR A 198 20.54 -17.62 -13.76
C THR A 198 20.75 -18.87 -12.91
N ASN A 199 21.99 -19.37 -12.82
CA ASN A 199 22.34 -20.46 -11.91
C ASN A 199 22.12 -20.11 -10.43
N ALA A 200 22.28 -18.83 -10.06
CA ALA A 200 22.06 -18.36 -8.69
C ALA A 200 20.58 -18.09 -8.38
N GLY A 201 19.71 -18.11 -9.40
CA GLY A 201 18.28 -17.85 -9.27
C GLY A 201 17.79 -16.66 -10.11
N PRO A 202 16.55 -16.20 -9.85
CA PRO A 202 15.91 -15.15 -10.64
C PRO A 202 16.44 -13.75 -10.29
N VAL A 203 16.91 -13.01 -11.29
CA VAL A 203 17.36 -11.61 -11.18
C VAL A 203 16.51 -10.68 -12.05
N ASN A 204 16.62 -9.36 -11.84
CA ASN A 204 15.88 -8.34 -12.59
C ASN A 204 14.38 -8.63 -12.70
N LYS A 205 13.77 -8.93 -11.55
CA LYS A 205 12.37 -9.35 -11.43
C LYS A 205 11.43 -8.16 -11.55
N ARG A 206 10.36 -8.32 -12.33
CA ARG A 206 9.24 -7.39 -12.43
C ARG A 206 7.94 -8.18 -12.32
N GLU A 207 7.08 -7.78 -11.39
CA GLU A 207 5.75 -8.34 -11.20
C GLU A 207 4.70 -7.42 -11.83
N PHE A 208 3.56 -7.99 -12.22
CA PHE A 208 2.40 -7.31 -12.78
C PHE A 208 1.12 -7.92 -12.23
N VAL A 209 0.20 -7.10 -11.72
CA VAL A 209 -1.11 -7.57 -11.23
C VAL A 209 -2.25 -6.73 -11.76
N GLU A 210 -3.28 -7.36 -12.32
CA GLU A 210 -4.54 -6.69 -12.68
C GLU A 210 -5.76 -7.58 -12.47
N THR A 211 -6.90 -6.95 -12.23
CA THR A 211 -8.20 -7.66 -12.22
C THR A 211 -8.77 -7.91 -13.62
N ASN A 212 -8.25 -7.22 -14.64
CA ASN A 212 -8.58 -7.44 -16.03
C ASN A 212 -7.43 -8.16 -16.73
N HIS A 213 -7.69 -9.37 -17.23
CA HIS A 213 -6.68 -10.22 -17.86
C HIS A 213 -6.01 -9.56 -19.07
N LEU A 214 -6.79 -8.95 -19.96
CA LEU A 214 -6.28 -8.27 -21.16
C LEU A 214 -5.37 -7.10 -20.79
N LYS A 215 -5.73 -6.35 -19.74
CA LYS A 215 -4.90 -5.25 -19.24
C LYS A 215 -3.56 -5.75 -18.68
N ALA A 216 -3.58 -6.81 -17.87
CA ALA A 216 -2.34 -7.45 -17.37
C ALA A 216 -1.45 -7.91 -18.53
N ARG A 217 -2.03 -8.61 -19.52
CA ARG A 217 -1.28 -9.08 -20.71
C ARG A 217 -0.65 -7.92 -21.47
N LYS A 218 -1.41 -6.84 -21.71
CA LYS A 218 -0.90 -5.63 -22.37
C LYS A 218 0.27 -5.02 -21.61
N GLN A 219 0.17 -4.85 -20.29
CA GLN A 219 1.27 -4.30 -19.48
C GLN A 219 2.54 -5.16 -19.56
N VAL A 220 2.40 -6.49 -19.56
CA VAL A 220 3.52 -7.41 -19.73
C VAL A 220 4.13 -7.25 -21.13
N CYS A 221 3.32 -7.21 -22.19
CA CYS A 221 3.80 -7.02 -23.56
C CYS A 221 4.53 -5.68 -23.73
N ASP A 222 3.93 -4.58 -23.26
CA ASP A 222 4.50 -3.24 -23.33
C ASP A 222 5.86 -3.20 -22.62
N TYR A 223 5.97 -3.79 -21.43
CA TYR A 223 7.23 -3.91 -20.70
C TYR A 223 8.27 -4.73 -21.47
N LEU A 224 7.89 -5.90 -22.01
CA LEU A 224 8.82 -6.75 -22.74
C LEU A 224 9.35 -6.07 -24.01
N GLU A 225 8.50 -5.34 -24.73
CA GLU A 225 8.87 -4.60 -25.93
C GLU A 225 9.83 -3.44 -25.63
N VAL A 226 9.62 -2.71 -24.53
CA VAL A 226 10.50 -1.60 -24.14
C VAL A 226 11.85 -2.12 -23.64
N HIS A 227 11.87 -3.25 -22.93
CA HIS A 227 13.07 -3.69 -22.20
C HIS A 227 13.92 -4.74 -22.91
N TYR A 228 13.37 -5.58 -23.80
CA TYR A 228 14.08 -6.77 -24.31
C TYR A 228 14.05 -6.91 -25.84
N LYS A 229 15.14 -7.43 -26.42
CA LYS A 229 15.25 -7.78 -27.84
C LYS A 229 14.72 -9.21 -28.09
N LEU A 230 13.40 -9.39 -27.98
CA LEU A 230 12.77 -10.73 -28.04
C LEU A 230 13.15 -11.53 -29.31
N SER A 231 13.32 -10.88 -30.46
CA SER A 231 13.70 -11.48 -31.74
C SER A 231 15.07 -12.15 -31.76
N GLU A 232 15.89 -11.95 -30.72
CA GLU A 232 17.19 -12.57 -30.57
C GLU A 232 17.25 -13.60 -29.43
N MET A 233 16.14 -13.85 -28.74
CA MET A 233 16.13 -14.51 -27.43
C MET A 233 15.28 -15.78 -27.39
N VAL A 234 15.67 -16.69 -26.50
CA VAL A 234 14.80 -17.78 -26.05
C VAL A 234 13.98 -17.28 -24.86
N VAL A 235 12.66 -17.37 -24.96
CA VAL A 235 11.74 -17.00 -23.89
C VAL A 235 11.07 -18.23 -23.32
N PHE A 236 11.11 -18.37 -22.00
CA PHE A 236 10.41 -19.43 -21.28
C PHE A 236 9.09 -18.89 -20.75
N LEU A 237 8.01 -19.60 -21.04
CA LEU A 237 6.68 -19.31 -20.55
C LEU A 237 6.27 -20.42 -19.58
N ALA A 238 5.84 -20.05 -18.38
CA ALA A 238 5.45 -21.02 -17.37
C ALA A 238 4.13 -20.65 -16.70
N SER A 239 3.25 -21.64 -16.53
CA SER A 239 1.94 -21.49 -15.92
C SER A 239 1.31 -22.86 -15.62
N ASP A 240 0.10 -22.87 -15.06
CA ASP A 240 -0.67 -24.08 -14.77
C ASP A 240 -1.44 -24.66 -15.99
N ALA A 241 -1.33 -24.01 -17.16
CA ALA A 241 -2.15 -24.27 -18.36
C ALA A 241 -3.68 -24.17 -18.13
N GLY A 242 -4.10 -23.34 -17.18
CA GLY A 242 -5.50 -22.97 -17.00
C GLY A 242 -6.03 -22.08 -18.14
N PRO A 243 -7.34 -21.76 -18.13
CA PRO A 243 -7.94 -20.87 -19.12
C PRO A 243 -7.19 -19.54 -19.24
N GLY A 244 -6.71 -19.21 -20.44
CA GLY A 244 -5.94 -17.99 -20.72
C GLY A 244 -4.46 -18.03 -20.30
N TYR A 245 -4.01 -19.16 -19.75
CA TYR A 245 -2.63 -19.44 -19.39
C TYR A 245 -2.07 -20.66 -20.12
N ASP A 246 -2.82 -21.25 -21.06
CA ASP A 246 -2.36 -22.35 -21.90
C ASP A 246 -1.22 -21.92 -22.84
N PRO A 247 -0.52 -22.87 -23.50
CA PRO A 247 0.62 -22.55 -24.36
C PRO A 247 0.33 -21.54 -25.48
N ILE A 248 -0.87 -21.59 -26.08
CA ILE A 248 -1.25 -20.68 -27.17
C ILE A 248 -1.43 -19.28 -26.58
N SER A 249 -2.25 -19.17 -25.53
CA SER A 249 -2.50 -17.91 -24.84
C SER A 249 -1.22 -17.27 -24.30
N MET A 250 -0.28 -18.04 -23.74
CA MET A 250 0.96 -17.48 -23.22
C MET A 250 1.91 -17.06 -24.36
N ARG A 251 1.93 -17.78 -25.50
CA ARG A 251 2.80 -17.47 -26.64
C ARG A 251 2.53 -16.07 -27.22
N GLU A 252 1.28 -15.64 -27.17
CA GLU A 252 0.84 -14.29 -27.59
C GLU A 252 1.49 -13.15 -26.80
N LEU A 253 2.05 -13.39 -25.61
CA LEU A 253 2.77 -12.36 -24.85
C LEU A 253 4.09 -11.95 -25.51
N VAL A 254 4.62 -12.79 -26.41
CA VAL A 254 5.96 -12.63 -26.99
C VAL A 254 5.99 -12.93 -28.48
N PRO A 255 5.12 -12.32 -29.31
CA PRO A 255 4.93 -12.72 -30.71
C PRO A 255 6.24 -12.71 -31.51
N GLY A 256 7.12 -11.73 -31.26
CA GLY A 256 8.41 -11.57 -31.93
C GLY A 256 9.57 -12.41 -31.35
N ALA A 257 9.35 -13.29 -30.39
CA ALA A 257 10.44 -14.08 -29.80
C ALA A 257 11.05 -15.09 -30.79
N LYS A 258 12.40 -15.16 -30.84
CA LYS A 258 13.15 -16.10 -31.70
C LYS A 258 12.74 -17.55 -31.46
N LYS A 259 12.66 -17.92 -30.18
CA LYS A 259 12.24 -19.25 -29.74
C LYS A 259 11.44 -19.12 -28.45
N VAL A 260 10.39 -19.92 -28.34
CA VAL A 260 9.57 -19.97 -27.12
C VAL A 260 9.49 -21.39 -26.60
N GLU A 261 9.74 -21.53 -25.31
CA GLU A 261 9.68 -22.78 -24.57
C GLU A 261 8.60 -22.69 -23.51
N TYR A 262 7.55 -23.49 -23.67
CA TYR A 262 6.52 -23.58 -22.66
C TYR A 262 6.87 -24.68 -21.63
N VAL A 263 6.68 -24.37 -20.36
CA VAL A 263 6.93 -25.27 -19.23
C VAL A 263 5.72 -25.24 -18.31
N ILE A 264 5.16 -26.42 -18.05
CA ILE A 264 4.05 -26.51 -17.08
C ILE A 264 4.60 -26.31 -15.66
N ASP A 265 3.87 -25.56 -14.83
CA ASP A 265 4.19 -25.46 -13.41
C ASP A 265 4.00 -26.83 -12.75
N ARG A 266 5.11 -27.40 -12.31
CA ARG A 266 5.16 -28.74 -11.73
C ARG A 266 4.46 -28.80 -10.37
N TYR A 267 4.42 -27.71 -9.61
CA TYR A 267 3.67 -27.66 -8.34
C TYR A 267 2.17 -27.83 -8.64
N HIS A 268 1.64 -27.02 -9.54
CA HIS A 268 0.23 -27.10 -9.95
C HIS A 268 -0.10 -28.43 -10.62
N PHE A 269 0.82 -28.97 -11.42
CA PHE A 269 0.66 -30.28 -12.03
C PHE A 269 0.53 -31.39 -10.97
N ILE A 270 1.46 -31.47 -10.00
CA ILE A 270 1.41 -32.46 -8.91
C ILE A 270 0.15 -32.26 -8.05
N ARG A 271 -0.18 -31.01 -7.71
CA ARG A 271 -1.34 -30.68 -6.89
C ARG A 271 -2.66 -31.14 -7.53
N LYS A 272 -2.79 -31.09 -8.87
CA LYS A 272 -3.97 -31.63 -9.57
C LYS A 272 -4.08 -33.15 -9.38
N PHE A 273 -2.98 -33.91 -9.37
CA PHE A 273 -3.00 -35.34 -9.05
C PHE A 273 -3.39 -35.57 -7.58
N GLU A 274 -2.80 -34.84 -6.65
CA GLU A 274 -3.11 -34.96 -5.22
C GLU A 274 -4.58 -34.63 -4.91
N GLN A 275 -5.16 -33.64 -5.59
CA GLN A 275 -6.57 -33.25 -5.43
C GLN A 275 -7.55 -34.27 -6.03
N THR A 276 -7.17 -34.95 -7.11
CA THR A 276 -8.01 -35.97 -7.76
C THR A 276 -7.93 -37.31 -7.05
N ILE A 277 -6.71 -37.79 -6.75
CA ILE A 277 -6.47 -39.11 -6.12
C ILE A 277 -6.73 -39.06 -4.60
N GLY A 278 -6.52 -37.89 -4.00
CA GLY A 278 -6.56 -37.68 -2.55
C GLY A 278 -5.18 -37.75 -1.93
N LEU A 279 -4.85 -36.75 -1.10
CA LEU A 279 -3.52 -36.62 -0.48
C LEU A 279 -3.13 -37.84 0.39
N GLN A 280 -4.12 -38.46 1.06
CA GLN A 280 -3.90 -39.62 1.93
C GLN A 280 -3.86 -40.95 1.18
N ASN A 281 -4.21 -40.97 -0.11
CA ASN A 281 -4.18 -42.20 -0.89
C ASN A 281 -2.70 -42.54 -1.25
N PRO A 282 -2.22 -43.77 -0.96
CA PRO A 282 -0.85 -44.19 -1.28
C PRO A 282 -0.45 -44.01 -2.74
N LEU A 283 -1.42 -44.07 -3.67
CA LEU A 283 -1.22 -43.84 -5.10
C LEU A 283 -0.74 -42.41 -5.41
N SER A 284 -1.11 -41.42 -4.60
CA SER A 284 -0.70 -40.03 -4.79
C SER A 284 0.82 -39.84 -4.68
N ARG A 285 1.45 -40.50 -3.70
CA ARG A 285 2.92 -40.49 -3.54
C ARG A 285 3.62 -41.21 -4.70
N LYS A 286 3.05 -42.33 -5.17
CA LYS A 286 3.55 -43.05 -6.36
C LYS A 286 3.43 -42.20 -7.62
N ALA A 287 2.31 -41.51 -7.82
CA ALA A 287 2.09 -40.61 -8.95
C ALA A 287 3.12 -39.47 -8.95
N THR A 288 3.36 -38.87 -7.77
CA THR A 288 4.39 -37.84 -7.60
C THR A 288 5.79 -38.35 -7.97
N ALA A 289 6.14 -39.59 -7.61
CA ALA A 289 7.41 -40.20 -8.00
C ALA A 289 7.49 -40.45 -9.52
N ALA A 290 6.42 -40.94 -10.15
CA ALA A 290 6.35 -41.17 -11.59
C ALA A 290 6.47 -39.86 -12.39
N ILE A 291 5.75 -38.81 -11.97
CA ILE A 291 5.91 -37.44 -12.52
C ILE A 291 7.35 -36.96 -12.34
N ARG A 292 7.97 -37.30 -11.20
CA ARG A 292 9.34 -36.88 -10.94
C ARG A 292 10.35 -37.51 -11.89
N GLY A 293 10.18 -38.80 -12.16
CA GLY A 293 10.98 -39.59 -13.09
C GLY A 293 10.55 -39.49 -14.56
N HIS A 294 9.54 -38.68 -14.91
CA HIS A 294 9.02 -38.56 -16.27
C HIS A 294 8.57 -39.91 -16.87
N ASN A 295 7.93 -40.76 -16.06
CA ASN A 295 7.45 -42.08 -16.45
C ASN A 295 5.93 -42.05 -16.70
N LEU A 296 5.53 -41.95 -17.98
CA LEU A 296 4.12 -41.89 -18.36
C LEU A 296 3.40 -43.22 -18.12
N ASN A 297 4.02 -44.34 -18.51
CA ASN A 297 3.42 -45.67 -18.39
C ASN A 297 3.10 -46.00 -16.93
N GLN A 298 4.02 -45.67 -16.01
CA GLN A 298 3.77 -45.86 -14.58
C GLN A 298 2.63 -44.94 -14.09
N LEU A 299 2.55 -43.72 -14.61
CA LEU A 299 1.49 -42.78 -14.24
C LEU A 299 0.11 -43.25 -14.73
N GLU A 300 0.04 -43.79 -15.95
CA GLU A 300 -1.19 -44.38 -16.52
C GLU A 300 -1.64 -45.58 -15.70
N ALA A 301 -0.75 -46.52 -15.38
CA ALA A 301 -1.07 -47.67 -14.54
C ALA A 301 -1.59 -47.26 -13.14
N ILE A 302 -1.06 -46.17 -12.58
CA ILE A 302 -1.55 -45.62 -11.31
C ILE A 302 -2.96 -45.05 -11.47
N LEU A 303 -3.25 -44.34 -12.56
CA LEU A 303 -4.59 -43.81 -12.84
C LEU A 303 -5.60 -44.92 -13.08
N ASP A 304 -5.21 -46.00 -13.77
CA ASP A 304 -6.05 -47.19 -13.98
C ASP A 304 -6.36 -47.91 -12.66
N THR A 305 -5.35 -48.04 -11.78
CA THR A 305 -5.56 -48.58 -10.43
C THR A 305 -6.44 -47.68 -9.57
N PHE A 306 -6.31 -46.36 -9.72
CA PHE A 306 -7.19 -45.42 -9.01
C PHE A 306 -8.62 -45.51 -9.54
N GLU A 307 -8.81 -45.68 -10.85
CA GLU A 307 -10.13 -45.86 -11.48
C GLU A 307 -10.89 -47.03 -10.89
N SER A 308 -10.22 -48.16 -10.62
CA SER A 308 -10.85 -49.32 -9.97
C SER A 308 -11.25 -49.09 -8.51
N GLN A 309 -10.75 -48.02 -7.87
CA GLN A 309 -11.10 -47.62 -6.50
C GLN A 309 -12.25 -46.60 -6.45
N ILE A 310 -12.65 -46.03 -7.60
CA ILE A 310 -13.69 -45.01 -7.66
C ILE A 310 -15.06 -45.65 -7.47
N THR A 311 -15.81 -45.15 -6.49
CA THR A 311 -17.19 -45.57 -6.21
C THR A 311 -18.22 -44.50 -6.54
N THR A 312 -17.79 -43.26 -6.84
CA THR A 312 -18.69 -42.13 -7.09
C THR A 312 -18.51 -41.55 -8.49
N GLY A 313 -19.62 -41.15 -9.13
CA GLY A 313 -19.57 -40.49 -10.44
C GLY A 313 -18.77 -39.18 -10.44
N LYS A 314 -18.76 -38.45 -9.31
CA LYS A 314 -17.99 -37.21 -9.15
C LYS A 314 -16.48 -37.45 -9.24
N ASP A 315 -15.97 -38.53 -8.66
CA ASP A 315 -14.54 -38.83 -8.71
C ASP A 315 -14.13 -39.38 -10.08
N SER A 316 -15.04 -40.10 -10.75
CA SER A 316 -14.86 -40.50 -12.16
C SER A 316 -14.71 -39.27 -13.08
N GLU A 317 -15.57 -38.25 -12.95
CA GLU A 317 -15.44 -37.00 -13.70
C GLU A 317 -14.10 -36.27 -13.44
N LYS A 318 -13.64 -36.24 -12.18
CA LYS A 318 -12.34 -35.63 -11.84
C LYS A 318 -11.19 -36.39 -12.51
N LEU A 319 -11.25 -37.72 -12.53
CA LEU A 319 -10.26 -38.56 -13.19
C LEU A 319 -10.24 -38.30 -14.70
N ILE A 320 -11.41 -38.24 -15.36
CA ILE A 320 -11.51 -37.91 -16.79
C ILE A 320 -10.87 -36.55 -17.09
N LYS A 321 -11.18 -35.53 -16.28
CA LYS A 321 -10.58 -34.19 -16.40
C LYS A 321 -9.06 -34.23 -16.22
N LEU A 322 -8.56 -35.03 -15.28
CA LEU A 322 -7.13 -35.21 -15.04
C LEU A 322 -6.44 -35.91 -16.22
N ARG A 323 -7.02 -36.97 -16.80
CA ARG A 323 -6.48 -37.65 -17.97
C ARG A 323 -6.39 -36.71 -19.18
N HIS A 324 -7.44 -35.93 -19.45
CA HIS A 324 -7.41 -34.90 -20.50
C HIS A 324 -6.37 -33.80 -20.23
N TYR A 325 -6.13 -33.44 -18.97
CA TYR A 325 -5.09 -32.49 -18.62
C TYR A 325 -3.69 -33.07 -18.80
N LEU A 326 -3.49 -34.33 -18.39
CA LEU A 326 -2.24 -35.08 -18.56
C LEU A 326 -1.87 -35.21 -20.04
N SER A 327 -2.78 -35.72 -20.88
CA SER A 327 -2.52 -35.97 -22.30
C SER A 327 -2.10 -34.70 -23.05
N ARG A 328 -2.75 -33.57 -22.77
CA ARG A 328 -2.44 -32.27 -23.38
C ARG A 328 -1.10 -31.69 -22.92
N ASN A 329 -0.74 -31.89 -21.65
CA ASN A 329 0.36 -31.15 -21.02
C ASN A 329 1.62 -31.98 -20.74
N TRP A 330 1.58 -33.30 -20.92
CA TRP A 330 2.70 -34.18 -20.58
C TRP A 330 4.03 -33.75 -21.22
N LYS A 331 4.02 -33.37 -22.51
CA LYS A 331 5.22 -32.90 -23.21
C LYS A 331 5.89 -31.67 -22.57
N TYR A 332 5.15 -30.89 -21.79
CA TYR A 332 5.63 -29.66 -21.16
C TYR A 332 6.16 -29.87 -19.73
N ILE A 333 6.05 -31.07 -19.14
CA ILE A 333 6.51 -31.38 -17.77
C ILE A 333 8.03 -31.53 -17.66
N LYS A 334 8.69 -31.88 -18.77
CA LYS A 334 10.14 -32.05 -18.85
C LYS A 334 10.83 -30.72 -18.55
N ARG A 335 11.83 -30.72 -17.67
CA ARG A 335 12.47 -29.46 -17.23
C ARG A 335 13.32 -28.87 -18.36
N PRO A 336 13.50 -27.53 -18.40
CA PRO A 336 14.38 -26.89 -19.38
C PRO A 336 15.80 -27.49 -19.42
N LYS A 337 16.38 -27.81 -18.26
CA LYS A 337 17.71 -28.46 -18.19
C LYS A 337 17.75 -29.79 -18.94
N ASP A 338 16.71 -30.60 -18.79
CA ASP A 338 16.59 -31.92 -19.46
C ASP A 338 16.29 -31.78 -20.97
N ARG A 339 16.00 -30.56 -21.44
CA ARG A 339 15.84 -30.18 -22.86
C ARG A 339 17.11 -29.53 -23.43
N GLY A 340 18.20 -29.45 -22.67
CA GLY A 340 19.49 -28.90 -23.11
C GLY A 340 19.73 -27.41 -22.79
N TYR A 341 18.82 -26.75 -22.06
CA TYR A 341 19.00 -25.35 -21.68
C TYR A 341 19.92 -25.18 -20.47
N LYS A 342 20.99 -24.40 -20.63
CA LYS A 342 21.95 -24.02 -19.58
C LYS A 342 21.45 -22.79 -18.81
N TYR A 343 22.01 -22.54 -17.62
CA TYR A 343 21.72 -21.35 -16.81
C TYR A 343 20.25 -21.17 -16.37
N MET A 344 19.48 -22.25 -16.33
CA MET A 344 18.07 -22.24 -15.92
C MET A 344 17.90 -22.61 -14.45
N GLY A 345 17.34 -21.70 -13.65
CA GLY A 345 16.90 -21.98 -12.28
C GLY A 345 15.64 -22.87 -12.20
N LYS A 346 15.12 -23.08 -10.99
CA LYS A 346 13.80 -23.71 -10.79
C LYS A 346 12.71 -22.72 -11.20
N LEU A 347 11.76 -23.19 -12.00
CA LEU A 347 10.54 -22.47 -12.39
C LEU A 347 9.39 -22.81 -11.43
N GLY A 348 8.32 -22.01 -11.45
CA GLY A 348 7.12 -22.22 -10.63
C GLY A 348 7.22 -21.54 -9.27
N SER A 349 7.73 -20.30 -9.25
CA SER A 349 7.86 -19.50 -8.03
C SER A 349 6.73 -18.50 -7.83
N VAL A 350 5.82 -18.40 -8.79
CA VAL A 350 4.65 -17.50 -8.78
C VAL A 350 3.81 -17.63 -7.51
N GLU A 351 3.63 -18.85 -7.00
CA GLU A 351 2.86 -19.07 -5.76
C GLU A 351 3.52 -18.43 -4.53
N SER A 352 4.85 -18.39 -4.47
CA SER A 352 5.55 -17.67 -3.40
C SER A 352 5.37 -16.16 -3.53
N SER A 353 5.26 -15.65 -4.77
CA SER A 353 5.02 -14.24 -5.02
C SER A 353 3.56 -13.84 -4.73
N HIS A 354 2.59 -14.75 -4.95
CA HIS A 354 1.20 -14.56 -4.52
C HIS A 354 1.06 -14.24 -3.04
N ILE A 355 1.96 -14.72 -2.17
CA ILE A 355 1.87 -14.52 -0.71
C ILE A 355 1.80 -13.03 -0.37
N ALA A 356 2.58 -12.18 -1.07
CA ALA A 356 2.60 -10.74 -0.83
C ALA A 356 1.23 -10.08 -1.01
N PHE A 357 0.42 -10.58 -1.95
CA PHE A 357 -0.92 -10.09 -2.25
C PHE A 357 -1.99 -10.83 -1.42
N THR A 358 -1.97 -12.16 -1.46
CA THR A 358 -3.00 -13.00 -0.85
C THR A 358 -3.08 -12.86 0.66
N TYR A 359 -1.97 -12.62 1.36
CA TYR A 359 -1.99 -12.37 2.81
C TYR A 359 -2.83 -11.13 3.15
N ARG A 360 -2.69 -10.07 2.34
CA ARG A 360 -3.43 -8.83 2.53
C ARG A 360 -4.86 -8.92 2.04
N LEU A 361 -5.11 -9.62 0.93
CA LEU A 361 -6.37 -9.59 0.19
C LEU A 361 -7.35 -10.71 0.57
N LYS A 362 -6.86 -11.88 1.01
CA LYS A 362 -7.67 -13.07 1.35
C LYS A 362 -7.85 -13.23 2.87
N LYS A 363 -8.77 -14.15 3.21
CA LYS A 363 -9.09 -14.65 4.57
C LYS A 363 -9.66 -13.57 5.50
N GLN A 364 -10.02 -13.97 6.73
CA GLN A 364 -10.52 -13.09 7.80
C GLN A 364 -11.75 -12.24 7.42
N GLY A 365 -12.65 -12.80 6.60
CA GLY A 365 -13.87 -12.09 6.17
C GLY A 365 -13.63 -10.86 5.30
N LYS A 366 -12.39 -10.64 4.82
CA LYS A 366 -12.04 -9.47 4.00
C LYS A 366 -12.84 -9.49 2.69
N SER A 367 -13.42 -8.34 2.37
CA SER A 367 -14.12 -8.08 1.12
C SER A 367 -13.85 -6.65 0.67
N TRP A 368 -13.76 -6.45 -0.63
CA TRP A 368 -13.27 -5.21 -1.22
C TRP A 368 -14.32 -4.56 -2.12
N SER A 369 -14.36 -3.23 -2.15
CA SER A 369 -14.90 -2.54 -3.34
C SER A 369 -13.90 -2.69 -4.48
N LYS A 370 -14.36 -2.50 -5.71
CA LYS A 370 -13.51 -2.52 -6.90
C LYS A 370 -12.32 -1.55 -6.77
N GLU A 371 -12.60 -0.32 -6.34
CA GLU A 371 -11.59 0.74 -6.19
C GLU A 371 -10.63 0.42 -5.04
N GLY A 372 -11.12 -0.15 -3.94
CA GLY A 372 -10.30 -0.52 -2.80
C GLY A 372 -9.36 -1.69 -3.11
N LEU A 373 -9.84 -2.67 -3.89
CA LEU A 373 -9.00 -3.76 -4.37
C LEU A 373 -7.91 -3.24 -5.31
N GLN A 374 -8.26 -2.41 -6.28
CA GLN A 374 -7.28 -1.85 -7.22
C GLN A 374 -6.21 -1.02 -6.51
N ALA A 375 -6.62 -0.11 -5.60
CA ALA A 375 -5.69 0.69 -4.82
C ALA A 375 -4.71 -0.17 -4.02
N MET A 376 -5.22 -1.25 -3.41
CA MET A 376 -4.41 -2.19 -2.64
C MET A 376 -3.41 -2.95 -3.53
N LEU A 377 -3.84 -3.39 -4.71
CA LEU A 377 -2.98 -4.06 -5.68
C LEU A 377 -1.83 -3.14 -6.11
N VAL A 378 -2.11 -1.87 -6.45
CA VAL A 378 -1.10 -0.88 -6.83
C VAL A 378 -0.05 -0.69 -5.74
N LEU A 379 -0.45 -0.47 -4.49
CA LEU A 379 0.51 -0.26 -3.39
C LEU A 379 1.35 -1.49 -3.08
N ILE A 380 0.73 -2.69 -3.09
CA ILE A 380 1.48 -3.94 -2.88
C ILE A 380 2.43 -4.18 -4.04
N LEU A 381 2.00 -3.95 -5.28
CA LEU A 381 2.82 -4.12 -6.47
C LEU A 381 4.05 -3.20 -6.44
N ALA A 382 3.86 -1.92 -6.15
CA ALA A 382 4.95 -0.97 -6.00
C ALA A 382 5.93 -1.38 -4.88
N ARG A 383 5.44 -1.98 -3.78
CA ARG A 383 6.32 -2.54 -2.74
C ARG A 383 7.10 -3.74 -3.26
N VAL A 384 6.43 -4.69 -3.90
CA VAL A 384 7.06 -5.93 -4.39
C VAL A 384 8.11 -5.62 -5.45
N ASN A 385 7.82 -4.65 -6.33
CA ASN A 385 8.75 -4.10 -7.31
C ASN A 385 9.78 -3.14 -6.69
N ARG A 386 9.75 -2.88 -5.37
CA ARG A 386 10.69 -2.05 -4.58
C ARG A 386 10.70 -0.55 -4.86
N HIS A 387 9.64 -0.03 -5.48
CA HIS A 387 9.56 1.38 -5.88
C HIS A 387 8.62 2.20 -4.98
N LEU A 388 7.81 1.57 -4.12
CA LEU A 388 6.79 2.27 -3.28
C LEU A 388 7.32 3.50 -2.54
N ASN A 389 8.49 3.41 -1.91
CA ASN A 389 9.06 4.56 -1.18
C ASN A 389 9.42 5.70 -2.14
N GLN A 390 10.04 5.36 -3.27
CA GLN A 390 10.41 6.31 -4.30
C GLN A 390 9.15 6.95 -4.86
N ASP A 391 8.20 6.16 -5.36
CA ASP A 391 6.96 6.64 -6.01
C ASP A 391 6.13 7.54 -5.07
N LEU A 392 5.96 7.16 -3.80
CA LEU A 392 5.28 8.02 -2.84
C LEU A 392 6.06 9.33 -2.63
N SER A 393 7.38 9.26 -2.47
CA SER A 393 8.19 10.45 -2.22
C SER A 393 8.22 11.39 -3.44
N SER A 394 8.42 10.85 -4.64
CA SER A 394 8.48 11.61 -5.88
C SER A 394 7.11 12.13 -6.26
N GLY A 395 6.05 11.34 -6.13
CA GLY A 395 4.69 11.80 -6.43
C GLY A 395 4.19 12.88 -5.47
N LEU A 396 4.45 12.71 -4.16
CA LEU A 396 4.10 13.74 -3.17
C LEU A 396 4.93 15.03 -3.35
N ARG A 397 6.16 14.94 -3.86
CA ARG A 397 7.01 16.10 -4.21
C ARG A 397 6.65 16.71 -5.57
N ARG A 398 6.36 15.90 -6.60
CA ARG A 398 6.01 16.31 -7.97
C ARG A 398 4.65 16.98 -8.04
N LEU A 399 3.69 16.50 -7.26
CA LEU A 399 2.39 17.18 -7.15
C LEU A 399 2.56 18.67 -6.81
N ARG A 400 3.70 19.05 -6.20
CA ARG A 400 3.90 20.34 -5.56
C ARG A 400 5.40 20.64 -5.40
N GLU A 401 6.10 21.02 -6.49
CA GLU A 401 7.51 21.49 -6.43
C GLU A 401 7.68 22.58 -5.37
N LEU A 402 8.12 22.23 -4.16
CA LEU A 402 8.48 23.21 -3.16
C LEU A 402 9.79 23.84 -3.63
N LYS A 403 9.70 24.89 -4.45
CA LYS A 403 10.73 25.95 -4.45
C LYS A 403 10.53 26.71 -3.15
N ILE A 404 11.07 26.17 -2.06
CA ILE A 404 11.33 26.99 -0.89
C ILE A 404 12.50 27.85 -1.33
N GLU A 405 12.22 29.03 -1.90
CA GLU A 405 13.17 30.11 -1.77
C GLU A 405 13.34 30.29 -0.26
N VAL A 406 14.53 29.92 0.23
CA VAL A 406 14.92 30.22 1.60
C VAL A 406 14.82 31.73 1.68
N SER A 407 13.77 32.25 2.32
CA SER A 407 13.73 33.66 2.67
C SER A 407 15.00 33.93 3.46
N LEU A 408 15.86 34.78 2.91
CA LEU A 408 17.09 35.22 3.57
C LEU A 408 16.77 36.15 4.74
N GLU A 409 15.50 36.55 4.92
CA GLU A 409 15.08 37.16 6.17
C GLU A 409 15.19 36.13 7.29
N PRO A 410 16.06 36.36 8.30
CA PRO A 410 16.19 35.44 9.40
C PRO A 410 14.84 35.35 10.11
N ILE A 411 14.24 34.15 10.09
CA ILE A 411 13.21 33.80 11.05
C ILE A 411 13.81 34.14 12.42
N LYS A 412 13.15 35.01 13.19
CA LYS A 412 13.61 35.37 14.53
C LYS A 412 13.94 34.07 15.25
N SER A 413 15.19 33.92 15.69
CA SER A 413 15.66 32.72 16.40
C SER A 413 14.60 32.37 17.44
N ILE A 414 13.98 31.19 17.34
CA ILE A 414 13.05 30.73 18.39
C ILE A 414 13.94 30.45 19.60
N ARG A 415 14.08 31.42 20.49
CA ARG A 415 14.86 31.22 21.71
C ARG A 415 14.04 30.33 22.64
N PHE A 416 14.70 29.42 23.35
CA PHE A 416 14.05 28.61 24.37
C PHE A 416 13.27 29.47 25.39
N THR A 417 13.75 30.70 25.64
CA THR A 417 13.07 31.71 26.46
C THR A 417 11.73 32.20 25.91
N ASP A 418 11.53 32.19 24.58
CA ASP A 418 10.25 32.57 23.94
C ASP A 418 9.22 31.42 24.00
N LEU A 419 9.68 30.18 24.23
CA LEU A 419 8.84 29.04 24.60
C LEU A 419 8.44 29.10 26.10
N ASN A 420 9.29 29.68 26.95
CA ASN A 420 9.08 29.84 28.39
C ASN A 420 8.29 31.10 28.81
N ARG A 421 7.95 32.03 27.91
CA ARG A 421 7.23 33.27 28.27
C ARG A 421 5.74 33.00 28.46
N LYS A 422 5.23 33.23 29.69
CA LYS A 422 3.79 33.27 30.03
C LYS A 422 3.02 34.22 29.10
N THR A 423 2.43 33.68 28.04
CA THR A 423 1.33 34.37 27.35
C THR A 423 0.11 34.32 28.25
N ARG A 424 -0.25 35.45 28.86
CA ARG A 424 -1.54 35.60 29.55
C ARG A 424 -2.65 35.48 28.51
N SER A 425 -3.26 34.31 28.40
CA SER A 425 -4.56 34.19 27.74
C SER A 425 -5.56 35.03 28.53
N HIS A 426 -6.24 35.98 27.87
CA HIS A 426 -7.41 36.58 28.46
C HIS A 426 -8.46 35.48 28.60
N HIS A 427 -8.73 35.04 29.82
CA HIS A 427 -9.90 34.20 30.07
C HIS A 427 -11.14 35.04 29.75
N ILE A 428 -11.82 34.73 28.66
CA ILE A 428 -13.22 35.10 28.52
C ILE A 428 -13.97 34.14 29.42
N GLY A 429 -14.16 34.53 30.69
CA GLY A 429 -15.09 33.84 31.56
C GLY A 429 -16.44 33.72 30.86
N VAL A 430 -17.08 32.56 30.99
CA VAL A 430 -18.45 32.34 30.51
C VAL A 430 -19.32 33.44 31.13
N LYS A 431 -19.76 34.41 30.33
CA LYS A 431 -20.58 35.53 30.81
C LYS A 431 -22.05 35.18 31.00
N ILE A 432 -22.48 33.97 30.62
CA ILE A 432 -23.88 33.53 30.73
C ILE A 432 -23.91 32.05 31.10
N GLY A 433 -24.30 31.76 32.33
CA GLY A 433 -24.62 30.42 32.82
C GLY A 433 -25.82 30.52 33.75
N ASN A 434 -26.78 29.59 33.63
CA ASN A 434 -27.96 29.56 34.49
C ASN A 434 -27.83 28.38 35.46
N ILE A 435 -27.97 28.64 36.76
CA ILE A 435 -27.97 27.59 37.78
C ILE A 435 -29.42 27.12 37.91
N THR A 436 -29.71 25.90 37.46
CA THR A 436 -31.03 25.27 37.68
C THR A 436 -31.17 24.90 39.14
N VAL A 437 -32.22 25.41 39.79
CA VAL A 437 -32.48 25.19 41.22
C VAL A 437 -33.85 24.55 41.39
N ASP A 438 -33.88 23.27 41.78
CA ASP A 438 -35.10 22.54 42.16
C ASP A 438 -35.39 22.68 43.67
N SER A 439 -35.34 23.90 44.19
CA SER A 439 -35.62 24.20 45.61
C SER A 439 -36.11 25.63 45.79
N SER A 440 -36.55 26.01 47.00
CA SER A 440 -37.08 27.36 47.23
C SER A 440 -36.03 28.44 46.95
N THR A 441 -36.48 29.59 46.46
CA THR A 441 -35.64 30.76 46.17
C THR A 441 -34.98 31.38 47.41
N SER A 442 -35.46 31.03 48.60
CA SER A 442 -34.89 31.41 49.90
C SER A 442 -33.79 30.48 50.40
N SER A 443 -33.55 29.34 49.72
CA SER A 443 -32.45 28.45 50.06
C SER A 443 -31.09 29.07 49.70
N PRO A 444 -29.97 28.59 50.30
CA PRO A 444 -28.64 29.06 49.97
C PRO A 444 -28.31 28.95 48.46
N ILE A 445 -28.79 27.89 47.81
CA ILE A 445 -28.58 27.67 46.37
C ILE A 445 -29.49 28.55 45.50
N GLY A 446 -30.71 28.87 45.98
CA GLY A 446 -31.60 29.84 45.34
C GLY A 446 -31.07 31.28 45.40
N ALA A 447 -30.51 31.68 46.55
CA ALA A 447 -29.86 32.98 46.71
C ALA A 447 -28.62 33.12 45.81
N MET A 448 -27.83 32.04 45.70
CA MET A 448 -26.67 31.99 44.80
C MET A 448 -27.09 32.09 43.34
N ALA A 449 -28.09 31.32 42.89
CA ALA A 449 -28.58 31.38 41.50
C ALA A 449 -29.02 32.79 41.10
N LYS A 450 -29.70 33.52 42.01
CA LYS A 450 -30.16 34.90 41.79
C LYS A 450 -29.01 35.91 41.62
N ALA A 451 -27.85 35.66 42.22
CA ALA A 451 -26.67 36.52 42.08
C ALA A 451 -26.00 36.39 40.70
N TYR A 452 -26.21 35.26 40.00
CA TYR A 452 -25.59 34.97 38.71
C TYR A 452 -26.53 35.18 37.49
N SER A 453 -27.77 35.64 37.70
CA SER A 453 -28.79 35.79 36.63
C SER A 453 -28.81 37.17 35.92
N ARG A 454 -27.72 37.94 35.92
CA ARG A 454 -27.67 39.28 35.30
C ARG A 454 -26.90 39.34 34.00
#